data_AF-A0A5B7VYC5-F1
#
_entry.id   AF-A0A5B7VYC5-F1
#
_cell.length_a   1.000
_cell.length_b   1.000
_cell.length_c   1.000
_cell.angle_alpha   90.00
_cell.angle_beta   90.00
_cell.angle_gamma   90.00
#
_symmetry.space_group_name_H-M   'P 1'
#
loop_
_entity.id
_entity.type
_entity.pdbx_description
1 polymer ?
#
loop_
_entity_poly.entity_id
_entity_poly.type
_entity_poly.pdbx_seq_one_letter_code
_entity_poly.pdbx_strand_id
1 'polypeptide(L)'
;MRFISPVSCLATLTLGLLCAMNALAADEKQLIDSINTYRSQSQPCAGQASPELPPLAGDPRLALSATSFGNLQQALATAGYPMVNVQAISLSGPRDAQAAMTAIRESFCQVVLDPQFVDIGVSRQDREWRIVLARPLLSGRLGDWQAEGQKLLAELNVARSRARQCGTQAFAATTPLAWNATLATAAETHSRSMANNNYFDHKDRDGRTPGDRAELAGYSGQQIGENIAAGQDTVRKVVDGWVSSPGHCANLMNPGFQELGAAYAVDPKSDSGIYWTAMFGTP
;
A
#
# COMPACT_ATOMS: atom_id res chain seq x y z
N MET A 1 47.33 11.50 57.32
CA MET A 1 47.56 10.79 56.04
C MET A 1 46.21 10.57 55.38
N ARG A 2 46.08 10.98 54.11
CA ARG A 2 44.82 11.00 53.33
C ARG A 2 44.48 9.59 52.82
N PHE A 3 43.21 9.18 52.93
CA PHE A 3 42.66 8.05 52.18
C PHE A 3 41.72 8.59 51.11
N ILE A 4 41.97 8.19 49.86
CA ILE A 4 41.24 8.58 48.65
C ILE A 4 40.28 7.43 48.29
N SER A 5 39.00 7.73 48.09
CA SER A 5 38.02 6.82 47.49
C SER A 5 38.26 6.66 45.97
N PRO A 6 38.01 5.48 45.38
CA PRO A 6 37.83 5.37 43.94
C PRO A 6 36.34 5.42 43.60
N VAL A 7 35.93 6.46 42.88
CA VAL A 7 34.73 6.44 42.05
C VAL A 7 35.19 6.71 40.64
N SER A 8 34.81 5.83 39.71
CA SER A 8 34.64 6.03 38.26
C SER A 8 35.15 4.81 37.48
N CYS A 9 34.26 4.09 36.80
CA CYS A 9 34.18 4.13 35.34
C CYS A 9 33.17 3.06 34.88
N LEU A 10 31.98 3.48 34.43
CA LEU A 10 31.05 2.61 33.68
C LEU A 10 30.05 3.51 32.94
N ALA A 11 30.45 4.04 31.78
CA ALA A 11 29.56 4.71 30.84
C ALA A 11 30.17 4.78 29.42
N THR A 12 30.44 3.63 28.79
CA THR A 12 30.81 3.59 27.35
C THR A 12 30.29 2.30 26.70
N LEU A 13 28.99 2.16 26.45
CA LEU A 13 28.49 1.06 25.62
C LEU A 13 27.27 1.37 24.75
N THR A 14 26.76 2.61 24.71
CA THR A 14 25.56 2.95 23.94
C THR A 14 25.84 3.62 22.58
N LEU A 15 27.05 4.16 22.34
CA LEU A 15 27.34 4.94 21.13
C LEU A 15 27.65 4.07 19.88
N GLY A 16 28.13 2.84 20.05
CA GLY A 16 28.55 1.97 18.94
C GLY A 16 27.40 1.35 18.14
N LEU A 17 26.27 1.03 18.80
CA LEU A 17 25.11 0.41 18.14
C LEU A 17 24.44 1.35 17.13
N LEU A 18 24.36 2.65 17.46
CA LEU A 18 23.73 3.67 16.61
C LEU A 18 24.53 3.93 15.31
N CYS A 19 25.86 3.91 15.38
CA CYS A 19 26.71 4.11 14.20
C CYS A 19 26.61 2.96 13.18
N ALA A 20 26.51 1.71 13.65
CA ALA A 20 26.45 0.54 12.77
C ALA A 20 25.13 0.45 11.99
N MET A 21 23.99 0.77 12.62
CA MET A 21 22.68 0.78 11.95
C MET A 21 22.60 1.84 10.85
N ASN A 22 23.18 3.02 11.09
CA ASN A 22 23.25 4.10 10.09
C ASN A 22 24.11 3.71 8.87
N ALA A 23 25.20 2.97 9.07
CA ALA A 23 26.05 2.51 7.97
C ALA A 23 25.35 1.47 7.08
N LEU A 24 24.61 0.52 7.68
CA LEU A 24 23.83 -0.48 6.94
C LEU A 24 22.72 0.15 6.11
N ALA A 25 21.92 1.05 6.70
CA ALA A 25 20.86 1.76 5.99
C ALA A 25 21.41 2.64 4.85
N ALA A 26 22.62 3.22 5.02
CA ALA A 26 23.29 3.97 3.97
C ALA A 26 23.71 3.07 2.79
N ASP A 27 24.23 1.88 3.08
CA ASP A 27 24.62 0.90 2.06
C ASP A 27 23.42 0.35 1.27
N GLU A 28 22.30 0.05 1.94
CA GLU A 28 21.06 -0.39 1.28
C GLU A 28 20.54 0.68 0.31
N LYS A 29 20.50 1.94 0.76
CA LYS A 29 20.11 3.07 -0.09
C LYS A 29 21.08 3.27 -1.26
N GLN A 30 22.39 3.21 -1.01
CA GLN A 30 23.41 3.36 -2.04
C GLN A 30 23.31 2.29 -3.12
N LEU A 31 22.96 1.04 -2.75
CA LEU A 31 22.73 -0.01 -3.72
C LEU A 31 21.49 0.29 -4.60
N ILE A 32 20.39 0.76 -4.01
CA ILE A 32 19.19 1.17 -4.77
C ILE A 32 19.54 2.28 -5.77
N ASP A 33 20.27 3.31 -5.34
CA ASP A 33 20.69 4.41 -6.20
C ASP A 33 21.60 3.92 -7.35
N SER A 34 22.48 2.96 -7.06
CA SER A 34 23.39 2.33 -8.05
C SER A 34 22.63 1.50 -9.09
N ILE A 35 21.62 0.74 -8.66
CA ILE A 35 20.73 -0.02 -9.55
C ILE A 35 19.93 0.95 -10.43
N ASN A 36 19.38 2.03 -9.86
CA ASN A 36 18.63 3.02 -10.63
C ASN A 36 19.50 3.76 -11.65
N THR A 37 20.75 4.08 -11.30
CA THR A 37 21.72 4.64 -12.24
C THR A 37 22.06 3.66 -13.36
N TYR A 38 22.20 2.36 -13.03
CA TYR A 38 22.44 1.32 -14.04
C TYR A 38 21.26 1.18 -15.01
N ARG A 39 20.03 1.23 -14.49
CA ARG A 39 18.77 1.14 -15.26
C ARG A 39 18.48 2.35 -16.15
N SER A 40 18.99 3.54 -15.81
CA SER A 40 18.70 4.78 -16.55
C SER A 40 19.48 4.92 -17.86
N GLN A 41 20.21 3.89 -18.27
CA GLN A 41 21.04 3.87 -19.46
C GLN A 41 20.85 2.52 -20.16
N SER A 42 21.06 2.47 -21.47
CA SER A 42 21.10 1.19 -22.17
C SER A 42 22.32 0.37 -21.73
N GLN A 43 22.07 -0.82 -21.18
CA GLN A 43 23.11 -1.72 -20.69
C GLN A 43 23.18 -3.01 -21.50
N PRO A 44 24.38 -3.54 -21.80
CA PRO A 44 24.53 -4.88 -22.32
C PRO A 44 24.20 -5.90 -21.22
N CYS A 45 23.29 -6.83 -21.51
CA CYS A 45 22.89 -7.88 -20.60
C CYS A 45 22.47 -9.13 -21.37
N ALA A 46 23.07 -10.28 -21.04
CA ALA A 46 22.79 -11.57 -21.70
C ALA A 46 22.84 -11.51 -23.26
N GLY A 47 23.78 -10.75 -23.81
CA GLY A 47 23.96 -10.62 -25.26
C GLY A 47 22.99 -9.66 -25.95
N GLN A 48 22.14 -8.93 -25.21
CA GLN A 48 21.24 -7.91 -25.73
C GLN A 48 21.43 -6.57 -25.01
N ALA A 49 21.10 -5.47 -25.69
CA ALA A 49 21.03 -4.16 -25.05
C ALA A 49 19.65 -4.01 -24.39
N SER A 50 19.63 -3.64 -23.12
CA SER A 50 18.41 -3.27 -22.40
C SER A 50 17.88 -1.91 -22.86
N PRO A 51 16.56 -1.68 -22.78
CA PRO A 51 16.01 -0.33 -22.88
C PRO A 51 16.40 0.52 -21.67
N GLU A 52 16.35 1.84 -21.82
CA GLU A 52 16.39 2.75 -20.66
C GLU A 52 15.11 2.59 -19.85
N LEU A 53 15.25 2.48 -18.53
CA LEU A 53 14.13 2.22 -17.62
C LEU A 53 14.00 3.32 -16.58
N PRO A 54 12.76 3.63 -16.14
CA PRO A 54 12.55 4.52 -15.00
C PRO A 54 13.17 3.93 -13.73
N PRO A 55 13.51 4.79 -12.76
CA PRO A 55 14.03 4.34 -11.48
C PRO A 55 12.99 3.49 -10.74
N LEU A 56 13.47 2.43 -10.10
CA LEU A 56 12.71 1.65 -9.13
C LEU A 56 12.44 2.51 -7.89
N ALA A 57 11.23 2.41 -7.38
CA ALA A 57 10.82 3.05 -6.15
C ALA A 57 11.16 2.18 -4.93
N GLY A 58 11.83 2.76 -3.94
CA GLY A 58 12.02 2.10 -2.65
C GLY A 58 10.70 1.87 -1.93
N ASP A 59 10.39 0.63 -1.57
CA ASP A 59 9.24 0.28 -0.71
C ASP A 59 9.73 -0.50 0.53
N PRO A 60 9.51 0.02 1.75
CA PRO A 60 9.99 -0.64 2.97
C PRO A 60 9.35 -2.02 3.21
N ARG A 61 8.18 -2.32 2.62
CA ARG A 61 7.54 -3.65 2.72
C ARG A 61 8.32 -4.72 1.93
N LEU A 62 9.15 -4.31 0.98
CA LEU A 62 10.02 -5.19 0.20
C LEU A 62 11.39 -5.42 0.87
N ALA A 63 11.74 -4.66 1.92
CA ALA A 63 12.96 -4.83 2.71
C ALA A 63 12.82 -6.03 3.66
N LEU A 64 12.75 -7.24 3.08
CA LEU A 64 12.62 -8.50 3.81
C LEU A 64 13.97 -8.94 4.40
N SER A 65 13.95 -9.73 5.48
CA SER A 65 15.18 -10.23 6.12
C SER A 65 16.16 -10.84 5.11
N ALA A 66 17.44 -10.44 5.23
CA ALA A 66 18.52 -10.89 4.36
C ALA A 66 18.92 -12.35 4.57
N THR A 67 18.57 -12.93 5.71
CA THR A 67 18.97 -14.30 6.12
C THR A 67 17.83 -15.30 6.15
N SER A 68 16.58 -14.85 5.96
CA SER A 68 15.39 -15.72 6.00
C SER A 68 14.84 -15.99 4.59
N PHE A 69 15.21 -17.12 3.99
CA PHE A 69 14.83 -17.48 2.62
C PHE A 69 13.53 -18.31 2.52
N GLY A 70 12.58 -18.08 3.44
CA GLY A 70 11.26 -18.72 3.40
C GLY A 70 10.45 -18.33 2.16
N ASN A 71 9.18 -18.77 2.13
CA ASN A 71 8.28 -18.47 1.01
C ASN A 71 8.14 -16.94 0.81
N LEU A 72 8.63 -16.45 -0.33
CA LEU A 72 8.65 -15.02 -0.66
C LEU A 72 7.24 -14.43 -0.75
N GLN A 73 6.29 -15.18 -1.31
CA GLN A 73 4.90 -14.76 -1.41
C GLN A 73 4.26 -14.59 -0.03
N GLN A 74 4.50 -15.53 0.88
CA GLN A 74 4.02 -15.44 2.25
C GLN A 74 4.63 -14.26 3.00
N ALA A 75 5.94 -14.04 2.86
CA ALA A 75 6.61 -12.91 3.50
C ALA A 75 6.05 -11.56 3.04
N LEU A 76 5.76 -11.41 1.75
CA LEU A 76 5.17 -10.20 1.19
C LEU A 76 3.69 -10.03 1.55
N ALA A 77 2.93 -11.12 1.65
CA ALA A 77 1.58 -11.08 2.20
C ALA A 77 1.59 -10.59 3.66
N THR A 78 2.51 -11.08 4.50
CA THR A 78 2.69 -10.61 5.88
C THR A 78 3.12 -9.14 5.93
N ALA A 79 3.97 -8.69 5.01
CA ALA A 79 4.37 -7.30 4.89
C ALA A 79 3.27 -6.38 4.31
N GLY A 80 2.13 -6.94 3.88
CA GLY A 80 1.03 -6.18 3.28
C GLY A 80 1.40 -5.56 1.93
N TYR A 81 2.23 -6.22 1.13
CA TYR A 81 2.58 -5.78 -0.22
C TYR A 81 1.74 -6.54 -1.27
N PRO A 82 0.75 -5.89 -1.92
CA PRO A 82 -0.06 -6.53 -2.95
C PRO A 82 0.70 -6.55 -4.28
N MET A 83 1.00 -7.74 -4.81
CA MET A 83 1.87 -7.91 -5.98
C MET A 83 1.24 -8.73 -7.09
N VAL A 84 1.67 -8.46 -8.32
CA VAL A 84 1.44 -9.31 -9.50
C VAL A 84 2.64 -10.22 -9.74
N ASN A 85 3.85 -9.67 -9.62
CA ASN A 85 5.08 -10.43 -9.77
C ASN A 85 6.15 -9.95 -8.78
N VAL A 86 7.04 -10.85 -8.39
CA VAL A 86 8.17 -10.57 -7.51
C VAL A 86 9.35 -11.46 -7.87
N GLN A 87 10.55 -10.91 -7.76
CA GLN A 87 11.78 -11.68 -7.78
C GLN A 87 12.73 -11.24 -6.66
N ALA A 88 13.42 -12.18 -6.04
CA ALA A 88 14.45 -11.90 -5.05
C ALA A 88 15.82 -12.35 -5.54
N ILE A 89 16.81 -11.48 -5.40
CA ILE A 89 18.23 -11.76 -5.56
C ILE A 89 18.82 -11.88 -4.16
N SER A 90 19.57 -12.95 -3.91
CA SER A 90 20.32 -13.13 -2.67
C SER A 90 21.80 -13.16 -3.00
N LEU A 91 22.60 -12.35 -2.31
CA LEU A 91 24.04 -12.30 -2.48
C LEU A 91 24.73 -12.57 -1.15
N SER A 92 25.69 -13.49 -1.15
CA SER A 92 26.52 -13.79 0.01
C SER A 92 27.95 -13.35 -0.29
N GLY A 93 28.54 -12.52 0.56
CA GLY A 93 29.94 -12.11 0.46
C GLY A 93 30.24 -10.63 0.18
N PRO A 94 29.44 -9.87 -0.60
CA PRO A 94 29.69 -8.45 -0.82
C PRO A 94 29.79 -7.67 0.48
N ARG A 95 30.84 -6.84 0.59
CA ARG A 95 31.14 -6.08 1.82
C ARG A 95 30.45 -4.73 1.88
N ASP A 96 30.02 -4.22 0.73
CA ASP A 96 29.44 -2.89 0.53
C ASP A 96 28.55 -2.89 -0.71
N ALA A 97 27.85 -1.78 -0.93
CA ALA A 97 26.95 -1.59 -2.07
C ALA A 97 27.65 -1.72 -3.43
N GLN A 98 28.91 -1.28 -3.53
CA GLN A 98 29.67 -1.32 -4.77
C GLN A 98 29.97 -2.77 -5.18
N ALA A 99 30.44 -3.59 -4.24
CA ALA A 99 30.68 -5.01 -4.46
C ALA A 99 29.37 -5.75 -4.79
N ALA A 100 28.26 -5.40 -4.13
CA ALA A 100 26.95 -5.98 -4.42
C ALA A 100 26.49 -5.61 -5.84
N MET A 101 26.67 -4.36 -6.27
CA MET A 101 26.33 -3.91 -7.61
C MET A 101 27.16 -4.63 -8.68
N THR A 102 28.46 -4.89 -8.44
CA THR A 102 29.29 -5.70 -9.35
C THR A 102 28.69 -7.08 -9.56
N ALA A 103 28.36 -7.78 -8.46
CA ALA A 103 27.74 -9.11 -8.54
C ALA A 103 26.39 -9.08 -9.28
N ILE A 104 25.59 -8.04 -9.08
CA ILE A 104 24.32 -7.84 -9.79
C ILE A 104 24.54 -7.69 -11.30
N ARG A 105 25.51 -6.89 -11.74
CA ARG A 105 25.79 -6.70 -13.17
C ARG A 105 26.22 -8.00 -13.85
N GLU A 106 27.02 -8.79 -13.16
CA GLU A 106 27.57 -10.03 -13.72
C GLU A 106 26.54 -11.15 -13.79
N SER A 107 25.70 -11.30 -12.77
CA SER A 107 24.86 -12.50 -12.61
C SER A 107 23.35 -12.23 -12.66
N PHE A 108 22.92 -10.99 -12.43
CA PHE A 108 21.51 -10.67 -12.23
C PHE A 108 21.02 -9.48 -13.06
N CYS A 109 21.77 -9.10 -14.11
CA CYS A 109 21.41 -7.97 -14.97
C CYS A 109 20.02 -8.13 -15.58
N GLN A 110 19.60 -9.36 -15.93
CA GLN A 110 18.30 -9.62 -16.54
C GLN A 110 17.14 -9.29 -15.58
N VAL A 111 17.36 -9.49 -14.28
CA VAL A 111 16.34 -9.22 -13.25
C VAL A 111 16.24 -7.72 -13.00
N VAL A 112 17.39 -7.06 -12.77
CA VAL A 112 17.40 -5.62 -12.46
C VAL A 112 17.18 -4.74 -13.69
N LEU A 113 17.16 -5.29 -14.90
CA LEU A 113 16.80 -4.60 -16.14
C LEU A 113 15.47 -5.11 -16.73
N ASP A 114 14.68 -5.87 -15.96
CA ASP A 114 13.35 -6.24 -16.40
C ASP A 114 12.40 -5.02 -16.27
N PRO A 115 11.73 -4.59 -17.35
CA PRO A 115 10.79 -3.47 -17.32
C PRO A 115 9.54 -3.73 -16.46
N GLN A 116 9.23 -4.98 -16.13
CA GLN A 116 8.02 -5.27 -15.36
C GLN A 116 8.10 -4.84 -13.90
N PHE A 117 9.31 -4.74 -13.34
CA PHE A 117 9.52 -4.34 -11.95
C PHE A 117 9.65 -2.83 -11.85
N VAL A 118 8.96 -2.27 -10.86
CA VAL A 118 8.89 -0.82 -10.60
C VAL A 118 9.19 -0.48 -9.14
N ASP A 119 9.13 -1.45 -8.24
CA ASP A 119 9.48 -1.28 -6.83
C ASP A 119 10.70 -2.13 -6.45
N ILE A 120 11.44 -1.69 -5.43
CA ILE A 120 12.61 -2.38 -4.88
C ILE A 120 12.66 -2.27 -3.35
N GLY A 121 13.07 -3.36 -2.72
CA GLY A 121 13.53 -3.37 -1.32
C GLY A 121 14.91 -4.00 -1.25
N VAL A 122 15.79 -3.43 -0.43
CA VAL A 122 17.12 -3.97 -0.16
C VAL A 122 17.26 -4.12 1.34
N SER A 123 17.74 -5.29 1.75
CA SER A 123 18.09 -5.55 3.14
C SER A 123 19.47 -6.19 3.20
N ARG A 124 20.22 -5.84 4.24
CA ARG A 124 21.53 -6.42 4.49
C ARG A 124 21.69 -6.86 5.94
N GLN A 125 22.24 -8.06 6.12
CA GLN A 125 22.72 -8.54 7.40
C GLN A 125 24.13 -9.09 7.21
N ASP A 126 25.13 -8.43 7.80
CA ASP A 126 26.55 -8.73 7.62
C ASP A 126 27.01 -8.71 6.16
N ARG A 127 27.18 -9.89 5.55
CA ARG A 127 27.56 -10.08 4.13
C ARG A 127 26.45 -10.72 3.31
N GLU A 128 25.30 -10.94 3.92
CA GLU A 128 24.11 -11.43 3.25
C GLU A 128 23.28 -10.21 2.82
N TRP A 129 22.98 -10.17 1.52
CA TRP A 129 22.15 -9.15 0.90
C TRP A 129 20.93 -9.81 0.30
N ARG A 130 19.79 -9.14 0.44
CA ARG A 130 18.57 -9.49 -0.26
C ARG A 130 18.03 -8.28 -0.98
N ILE A 131 17.84 -8.42 -2.29
CA ILE A 131 17.26 -7.42 -3.16
C ILE A 131 15.95 -7.99 -3.69
N VAL A 132 14.83 -7.39 -3.36
CA VAL A 132 13.50 -7.80 -3.79
C VAL A 132 13.00 -6.78 -4.80
N LEU A 133 12.74 -7.21 -6.03
CA LEU A 133 12.12 -6.40 -7.07
C LEU A 133 10.67 -6.86 -7.24
N ALA A 134 9.76 -5.91 -7.37
CA ALA A 134 8.34 -6.23 -7.45
C ALA A 134 7.57 -5.36 -8.44
N ARG A 135 6.51 -5.97 -8.96
CA ARG A 135 5.44 -5.29 -9.69
C ARG A 135 4.22 -5.27 -8.77
N PRO A 136 3.83 -4.10 -8.25
CA PRO A 136 2.66 -4.02 -7.40
C PRO A 136 1.41 -4.34 -8.22
N LEU A 137 0.38 -4.85 -7.54
CA LEU A 137 -0.94 -5.01 -8.13
C LEU A 137 -1.56 -3.66 -8.48
N LEU A 138 -1.27 -2.64 -7.68
CA LEU A 138 -1.82 -1.31 -7.81
C LEU A 138 -0.74 -0.32 -8.15
N SER A 139 -0.99 0.57 -9.13
CA SER A 139 -0.05 1.64 -9.43
C SER A 139 -0.13 2.78 -8.39
N GLY A 140 -1.28 2.92 -7.72
CA GLY A 140 -1.41 3.76 -6.53
C GLY A 140 -0.74 3.12 -5.32
N ARG A 141 0.23 3.82 -4.73
CA ARG A 141 0.84 3.46 -3.44
C ARG A 141 -0.16 3.71 -2.30
N LEU A 142 -1.16 2.85 -2.21
CA LEU A 142 -2.14 2.88 -1.12
C LEU A 142 -1.48 2.51 0.21
N GLY A 143 -1.80 3.27 1.26
CA GLY A 143 -1.54 2.90 2.65
C GLY A 143 -2.48 1.78 3.11
N ASP A 144 -2.56 1.52 4.41
CA ASP A 144 -3.57 0.59 4.93
C ASP A 144 -5.01 1.07 4.64
N TRP A 145 -5.97 0.15 4.72
CA TRP A 145 -7.36 0.45 4.37
C TRP A 145 -7.99 1.53 5.26
N GLN A 146 -7.58 1.66 6.52
CA GLN A 146 -8.07 2.70 7.42
C GLN A 146 -7.55 4.08 6.97
N ALA A 147 -6.26 4.19 6.67
CA ALA A 147 -5.65 5.41 6.19
C ALA A 147 -6.26 5.86 4.84
N GLU A 148 -6.48 4.94 3.91
CA GLU A 148 -7.13 5.24 2.64
C GLU A 148 -8.63 5.55 2.78
N GLY A 149 -9.33 4.89 3.72
CA GLY A 149 -10.71 5.21 4.07
C GLY A 149 -10.86 6.63 4.61
N GLN A 150 -9.93 7.09 5.46
CA GLN A 150 -9.89 8.48 5.96
C GLN A 150 -9.59 9.49 4.85
N LYS A 151 -8.69 9.16 3.91
CA LYS A 151 -8.45 10.00 2.73
C LYS A 151 -9.70 10.08 1.85
N LEU A 152 -10.41 8.97 1.68
CA LEU A 152 -11.67 8.94 0.95
C LEU A 152 -12.73 9.81 1.63
N LEU A 153 -12.88 9.72 2.95
CA LEU A 153 -13.75 10.63 3.72
C LEU A 153 -13.44 12.11 3.41
N ALA A 154 -12.17 12.49 3.46
CA ALA A 154 -11.75 13.87 3.21
C ALA A 154 -12.16 14.34 1.79
N GLU A 155 -11.89 13.55 0.76
CA GLU A 155 -12.27 13.88 -0.62
C GLU A 155 -13.79 13.91 -0.83
N LEU A 156 -14.54 13.00 -0.19
CA LEU A 156 -16.00 13.02 -0.21
C LEU A 156 -16.56 14.27 0.48
N ASN A 157 -15.97 14.72 1.58
CA ASN A 157 -16.38 15.95 2.26
C ASN A 157 -16.04 17.20 1.43
N VAL A 158 -14.90 17.21 0.71
CA VAL A 158 -14.64 18.23 -0.31
C VAL A 158 -15.71 18.19 -1.39
N ALA A 159 -16.13 16.99 -1.82
CA ALA A 159 -17.19 16.87 -2.80
C ALA A 159 -18.53 17.40 -2.31
N ARG A 160 -18.91 17.11 -1.06
CA ARG A 160 -20.15 17.56 -0.39
C ARG A 160 -20.19 19.05 -0.12
N SER A 161 -19.04 19.71 0.00
CA SER A 161 -18.95 21.18 0.24
C SER A 161 -19.41 22.04 -0.94
N ARG A 162 -19.75 21.44 -2.08
CA ARG A 162 -20.17 22.14 -3.30
C ARG A 162 -21.51 21.61 -3.77
N ALA A 163 -22.37 22.50 -4.27
CA ALA A 163 -23.58 22.09 -4.97
C ALA A 163 -23.21 21.25 -6.20
N ARG A 164 -24.02 20.23 -6.51
CA ARG A 164 -23.75 19.27 -7.58
C ARG A 164 -25.02 18.91 -8.34
N GLN A 165 -24.83 18.64 -9.62
CA GLN A 165 -25.83 18.05 -10.48
C GLN A 165 -25.54 16.55 -10.59
N CYS A 166 -26.39 15.72 -10.00
CA CYS A 166 -26.29 14.26 -10.03
C CYS A 166 -27.30 13.72 -11.05
N GLY A 167 -26.88 13.59 -12.31
CA GLY A 167 -27.80 13.30 -13.42
C GLY A 167 -28.79 14.44 -13.62
N THR A 168 -30.10 14.18 -13.49
CA THR A 168 -31.15 15.20 -13.59
C THR A 168 -31.48 15.89 -12.27
N GLN A 169 -30.96 15.39 -11.14
CA GLN A 169 -31.25 15.93 -9.82
C GLN A 169 -30.16 16.90 -9.34
N ALA A 170 -30.57 18.10 -8.91
CA ALA A 170 -29.70 19.07 -8.28
C ALA A 170 -29.64 18.84 -6.76
N PHE A 171 -28.44 18.90 -6.19
CA PHE A 171 -28.19 18.85 -4.76
C PHE A 171 -27.41 20.10 -4.33
N ALA A 172 -27.84 20.72 -3.23
CA ALA A 172 -27.08 21.79 -2.59
C ALA A 172 -25.78 21.25 -1.95
N ALA A 173 -24.87 22.15 -1.59
CA ALA A 173 -23.79 21.80 -0.69
C ALA A 173 -24.39 21.28 0.64
N THR A 174 -23.78 20.26 1.23
CA THR A 174 -24.29 19.57 2.41
C THR A 174 -23.20 19.38 3.47
N THR A 175 -23.63 19.03 4.68
CA THR A 175 -22.75 18.90 5.85
C THR A 175 -21.68 17.83 5.63
N PRO A 176 -20.46 18.02 6.18
CA PRO A 176 -19.43 16.99 6.14
C PRO A 176 -19.86 15.78 6.96
N LEU A 177 -19.49 14.60 6.49
CA LEU A 177 -19.66 13.33 7.20
C LEU A 177 -18.58 13.18 8.27
N ALA A 178 -18.94 12.55 9.39
CA ALA A 178 -18.01 12.11 10.43
C ALA A 178 -17.58 10.66 10.20
N TRP A 179 -16.36 10.31 10.59
CA TRP A 179 -15.90 8.93 10.50
C TRP A 179 -16.59 8.04 11.53
N ASN A 180 -17.07 6.87 11.11
CA ASN A 180 -17.61 5.84 11.99
C ASN A 180 -16.87 4.50 11.77
N ALA A 181 -16.19 4.03 12.82
CA ALA A 181 -15.36 2.82 12.77
C ALA A 181 -16.16 1.53 12.56
N THR A 182 -17.42 1.50 13.02
CA THR A 182 -18.32 0.35 12.83
C THR A 182 -18.70 0.20 11.37
N LEU A 183 -19.13 1.28 10.72
CA LEU A 183 -19.39 1.31 9.28
C LEU A 183 -18.12 0.97 8.47
N ALA A 184 -16.95 1.37 8.96
CA ALA A 184 -15.69 1.09 8.27
C ALA A 184 -15.33 -0.40 8.32
N THR A 185 -15.59 -1.08 9.44
CA THR A 185 -15.49 -2.55 9.56
C THR A 185 -16.43 -3.26 8.59
N ALA A 186 -17.68 -2.79 8.47
CA ALA A 186 -18.65 -3.34 7.51
C ALA A 186 -18.18 -3.15 6.05
N ALA A 187 -17.66 -1.97 5.73
CA ALA A 187 -17.11 -1.66 4.41
C ALA A 187 -15.90 -2.55 4.07
N GLU A 188 -14.99 -2.77 5.02
CA GLU A 188 -13.80 -3.59 4.83
C GLU A 188 -14.17 -5.06 4.58
N THR A 189 -15.10 -5.58 5.38
CA THR A 189 -15.61 -6.94 5.23
C THR A 189 -16.22 -7.15 3.85
N HIS A 190 -17.02 -6.19 3.37
CA HIS A 190 -17.64 -6.28 2.04
C HIS A 190 -16.62 -6.16 0.90
N SER A 191 -15.67 -5.22 1.00
CA SER A 191 -14.58 -5.08 0.04
C SER A 191 -13.77 -6.38 -0.07
N ARG A 192 -13.40 -7.00 1.06
CA ARG A 192 -12.73 -8.31 1.07
C ARG A 192 -13.57 -9.41 0.46
N SER A 193 -14.86 -9.42 0.75
CA SER A 193 -15.78 -10.41 0.18
C SER A 193 -15.81 -10.31 -1.34
N MET A 194 -15.97 -9.10 -1.89
CA MET A 194 -15.94 -8.84 -3.34
C MET A 194 -14.63 -9.27 -3.97
N ALA A 195 -13.50 -8.91 -3.35
CA ALA A 195 -12.16 -9.28 -3.83
C ALA A 195 -11.95 -10.80 -3.84
N ASN A 196 -12.13 -11.46 -2.68
CA ASN A 196 -11.82 -12.88 -2.50
C ASN A 196 -12.76 -13.81 -3.30
N ASN A 197 -14.01 -13.37 -3.53
CA ASN A 197 -15.02 -14.18 -4.22
C ASN A 197 -15.31 -13.69 -5.64
N ASN A 198 -14.47 -12.78 -6.17
CA ASN A 198 -14.53 -12.23 -7.52
C ASN A 198 -15.96 -11.84 -7.96
N TYR A 199 -16.56 -10.88 -7.26
CA TYR A 199 -17.87 -10.32 -7.63
C TYR A 199 -17.97 -8.83 -7.33
N PHE A 200 -18.95 -8.16 -7.93
CA PHE A 200 -19.23 -6.75 -7.73
C PHE A 200 -20.74 -6.52 -7.61
N ASP A 201 -21.24 -6.48 -6.37
CA ASP A 201 -22.66 -6.31 -6.05
C ASP A 201 -22.83 -5.66 -4.67
N HIS A 202 -23.95 -4.97 -4.48
CA HIS A 202 -24.37 -4.43 -3.19
C HIS A 202 -24.84 -5.54 -2.23
N LYS A 203 -25.33 -6.67 -2.74
CA LYS A 203 -25.66 -7.85 -1.93
C LYS A 203 -24.45 -8.75 -1.80
N ASP A 204 -24.19 -9.24 -0.59
CA ASP A 204 -23.15 -10.26 -0.40
C ASP A 204 -23.60 -11.63 -0.94
N ARG A 205 -22.72 -12.62 -0.92
CA ARG A 205 -23.00 -13.98 -1.42
C ARG A 205 -24.07 -14.73 -0.62
N ASP A 206 -24.35 -14.30 0.62
CA ASP A 206 -25.42 -14.83 1.45
C ASP A 206 -26.73 -14.03 1.25
N GLY A 207 -26.73 -13.05 0.34
CA GLY A 207 -27.88 -12.19 0.01
C GLY A 207 -28.08 -10.99 0.94
N ARG A 208 -27.16 -10.75 1.88
CA ARG A 208 -27.26 -9.63 2.83
C ARG A 208 -27.08 -8.30 2.14
N THR A 209 -27.95 -7.36 2.46
CA THR A 209 -27.92 -5.97 2.01
C THR A 209 -26.88 -5.15 2.77
N PRO A 210 -26.57 -3.91 2.33
CA PRO A 210 -25.70 -3.02 3.10
C PRO A 210 -26.22 -2.77 4.52
N GLY A 211 -27.54 -2.67 4.71
CA GLY A 211 -28.16 -2.51 6.03
C GLY A 211 -27.89 -3.71 6.95
N ASP A 212 -28.12 -4.92 6.45
CA ASP A 212 -27.84 -6.15 7.19
C ASP A 212 -26.36 -6.24 7.61
N ARG A 213 -25.44 -5.86 6.72
CA ARG A 213 -24.00 -5.83 7.03
C ARG A 213 -23.65 -4.77 8.07
N ALA A 214 -24.27 -3.60 8.03
CA ALA A 214 -24.07 -2.55 9.03
C ALA A 214 -24.58 -2.99 10.40
N GLU A 215 -25.77 -3.60 10.48
CA GLU A 215 -26.35 -4.14 11.71
C GLU A 215 -25.49 -5.25 12.30
N LEU A 216 -25.03 -6.21 11.47
CA LEU A 216 -24.13 -7.28 11.91
C LEU A 216 -22.78 -6.76 12.43
N ALA A 217 -22.29 -5.64 11.90
CA ALA A 217 -21.10 -4.97 12.42
C ALA A 217 -21.38 -4.23 13.75
N GLY A 218 -22.64 -4.07 14.15
CA GLY A 218 -23.06 -3.40 15.39
C GLY A 218 -23.48 -1.94 15.21
N TYR A 219 -23.79 -1.50 13.99
CA TYR A 219 -24.27 -0.15 13.73
C TYR A 219 -25.78 -0.07 13.95
N SER A 220 -26.23 0.87 14.79
CA SER A 220 -27.64 0.99 15.22
C SER A 220 -28.37 2.21 14.63
N GLY A 221 -27.89 2.75 13.51
CA GLY A 221 -28.47 3.94 12.89
C GLY A 221 -29.74 3.69 12.08
N GLN A 222 -30.43 4.76 11.72
CA GLN A 222 -31.75 4.72 11.09
C GLN A 222 -31.73 4.62 9.56
N GLN A 223 -30.66 5.11 8.93
CA GLN A 223 -30.52 5.14 7.48
C GLN A 223 -29.15 4.62 7.08
N ILE A 224 -29.11 3.75 6.06
CA ILE A 224 -27.88 3.22 5.48
C ILE A 224 -27.87 3.48 3.97
N GLY A 225 -26.71 3.90 3.47
CA GLY A 225 -26.41 3.98 2.04
C GLY A 225 -25.07 3.32 1.73
N GLU A 226 -24.86 2.94 0.48
CA GLU A 226 -23.61 2.35 0.04
C GLU A 226 -23.22 2.85 -1.36
N ASN A 227 -21.96 3.21 -1.52
CA ASN A 227 -21.31 3.27 -2.82
C ASN A 227 -20.20 2.22 -2.89
N ILE A 228 -20.08 1.53 -4.03
CA ILE A 228 -18.99 0.57 -4.31
C ILE A 228 -18.23 0.97 -5.57
N ALA A 229 -16.95 0.61 -5.65
CA ALA A 229 -16.11 0.83 -6.82
C ALA A 229 -15.14 -0.34 -7.03
N ALA A 230 -14.70 -0.57 -8.27
CA ALA A 230 -13.82 -1.68 -8.63
C ALA A 230 -12.83 -1.26 -9.72
N GLY A 231 -11.55 -1.62 -9.54
CA GLY A 231 -10.46 -1.32 -10.48
C GLY A 231 -9.84 0.09 -10.38
N GLN A 232 -10.41 0.99 -9.57
CA GLN A 232 -9.80 2.29 -9.30
C GLN A 232 -8.72 2.14 -8.23
N ASP A 233 -7.46 2.44 -8.56
CA ASP A 233 -6.31 2.24 -7.69
C ASP A 233 -5.90 3.48 -6.88
N THR A 234 -6.74 4.52 -6.87
CA THR A 234 -6.54 5.72 -6.05
C THR A 234 -7.89 6.25 -5.55
N VAL A 235 -7.89 6.85 -4.36
CA VAL A 235 -9.05 7.55 -3.78
C VAL A 235 -9.63 8.56 -4.78
N ARG A 236 -8.78 9.32 -5.47
CA ARG A 236 -9.23 10.34 -6.43
C ARG A 236 -10.06 9.74 -7.57
N LYS A 237 -9.59 8.65 -8.17
CA LYS A 237 -10.32 7.93 -9.23
C LYS A 237 -11.66 7.38 -8.73
N VAL A 238 -11.72 6.89 -7.49
CA VAL A 238 -12.97 6.42 -6.86
C VAL A 238 -13.98 7.56 -6.74
N VAL A 239 -13.56 8.70 -6.17
CA VAL A 239 -14.43 9.87 -6.00
C VAL A 239 -14.91 10.43 -7.34
N ASP A 240 -14.01 10.58 -8.31
CA ASP A 240 -14.37 11.04 -9.65
C ASP A 240 -15.39 10.09 -10.31
N GLY A 241 -15.19 8.77 -10.17
CA GLY A 241 -16.15 7.76 -10.63
C GLY A 241 -17.52 7.90 -9.98
N TRP A 242 -17.59 8.01 -8.66
CA TRP A 242 -18.87 8.18 -7.94
C TRP A 242 -19.57 9.51 -8.25
N VAL A 243 -18.82 10.61 -8.36
CA VAL A 243 -19.38 11.92 -8.74
C VAL A 243 -19.96 11.88 -10.15
N SER A 244 -19.33 11.16 -11.08
CA SER A 244 -19.80 11.04 -12.47
C SER A 244 -21.02 10.12 -12.63
N SER A 245 -21.29 9.24 -11.65
CA SER A 245 -22.43 8.32 -11.65
C SER A 245 -23.64 8.97 -10.97
N PRO A 246 -24.79 9.17 -11.65
CA PRO A 246 -25.96 9.81 -11.07
C PRO A 246 -26.42 9.20 -9.74
N GLY A 247 -26.48 7.87 -9.65
CA GLY A 247 -26.90 7.16 -8.44
C GLY A 247 -25.92 7.31 -7.28
N HIS A 248 -24.62 7.10 -7.55
CA HIS A 248 -23.58 7.25 -6.52
C HIS A 248 -23.42 8.71 -6.06
N CYS A 249 -23.54 9.66 -6.98
CA CYS A 249 -23.53 11.09 -6.70
C CYS A 249 -24.73 11.48 -5.82
N ALA A 250 -25.94 10.99 -6.13
CA ALA A 250 -27.13 11.27 -5.33
C ALA A 250 -27.01 10.69 -3.91
N ASN A 251 -26.49 9.46 -3.77
CA ASN A 251 -26.22 8.87 -2.46
C ASN A 251 -25.17 9.68 -1.68
N LEU A 252 -24.06 10.06 -2.32
CA LEU A 252 -23.01 10.90 -1.73
C LEU A 252 -23.53 12.26 -1.28
N MET A 253 -24.44 12.88 -2.04
CA MET A 253 -24.95 14.22 -1.76
C MET A 253 -26.22 14.23 -0.89
N ASN A 254 -26.70 13.06 -0.45
CA ASN A 254 -27.85 12.96 0.42
C ASN A 254 -27.57 13.67 1.77
N PRO A 255 -28.36 14.70 2.15
CA PRO A 255 -28.17 15.43 3.40
C PRO A 255 -28.62 14.65 4.64
N GLY A 256 -29.34 13.53 4.48
CA GLY A 256 -29.74 12.67 5.58
C GLY A 256 -28.55 11.98 6.27
N PHE A 257 -27.47 11.70 5.53
CA PHE A 257 -26.28 11.04 6.08
C PHE A 257 -25.39 12.00 6.87
N GLN A 258 -24.93 11.50 8.01
CA GLN A 258 -24.05 12.21 8.95
C GLN A 258 -22.73 11.48 9.17
N GLU A 259 -22.66 10.17 8.89
CA GLU A 259 -21.51 9.33 9.15
C GLU A 259 -21.05 8.57 7.90
N LEU A 260 -19.76 8.21 7.88
CA LEU A 260 -19.14 7.41 6.85
C LEU A 260 -18.18 6.39 7.48
N GLY A 261 -18.22 5.17 6.98
CA GLY A 261 -17.11 4.23 7.07
C GLY A 261 -16.70 3.77 5.67
N ALA A 262 -15.42 3.69 5.40
CA ALA A 262 -14.93 3.28 4.08
C ALA A 262 -13.69 2.41 4.16
N ALA A 263 -13.53 1.55 3.17
CA ALA A 263 -12.38 0.66 3.08
C ALA A 263 -12.16 0.23 1.63
N TYR A 264 -11.00 -0.38 1.40
CA TYR A 264 -10.72 -1.12 0.18
C TYR A 264 -10.14 -2.49 0.52
N ALA A 265 -10.22 -3.40 -0.44
CA ALA A 265 -9.50 -4.66 -0.40
C ALA A 265 -8.95 -4.98 -1.79
N VAL A 266 -7.91 -5.81 -1.78
CA VAL A 266 -7.19 -6.22 -2.99
C VAL A 266 -7.12 -7.73 -3.07
N ASP A 267 -7.34 -8.25 -4.28
CA ASP A 267 -6.99 -9.62 -4.62
C ASP A 267 -6.46 -9.64 -6.06
N PRO A 268 -5.17 -9.92 -6.29
CA PRO A 268 -4.59 -9.97 -7.64
C PRO A 268 -5.21 -11.05 -8.53
N LYS A 269 -5.94 -12.02 -7.96
CA LYS A 269 -6.64 -13.08 -8.71
C LYS A 269 -8.06 -12.69 -9.10
N SER A 270 -8.59 -11.60 -8.57
CA SER A 270 -9.90 -11.08 -8.94
C SER A 270 -9.83 -10.30 -10.26
N ASP A 271 -10.95 -10.23 -10.97
CA ASP A 271 -11.04 -9.58 -12.28
C ASP A 271 -10.73 -8.07 -12.19
N SER A 272 -11.05 -7.43 -11.06
CA SER A 272 -10.85 -5.99 -10.86
C SER A 272 -9.60 -5.63 -10.04
N GLY A 273 -8.95 -6.60 -9.39
CA GLY A 273 -7.75 -6.41 -8.57
C GLY A 273 -7.97 -5.67 -7.24
N ILE A 274 -8.79 -4.62 -7.24
CA ILE A 274 -9.14 -3.77 -6.09
C ILE A 274 -10.65 -3.48 -6.07
N TYR A 275 -11.20 -3.45 -4.86
CA TYR A 275 -12.59 -3.12 -4.58
C TYR A 275 -12.66 -2.12 -3.43
N TRP A 276 -13.59 -1.17 -3.53
CA TRP A 276 -13.85 -0.15 -2.51
C TRP A 276 -15.31 -0.22 -2.09
N THR A 277 -15.54 0.05 -0.81
CA THR A 277 -16.88 0.24 -0.23
C THR A 277 -16.88 1.49 0.62
N ALA A 278 -17.90 2.33 0.45
CA ALA A 278 -18.22 3.46 1.32
C ALA A 278 -19.64 3.27 1.86
N MET A 279 -19.74 3.06 3.16
CA MET A 279 -20.97 2.92 3.92
C MET A 279 -21.34 4.27 4.54
N PHE A 280 -22.55 4.74 4.26
CA PHE A 280 -23.09 5.99 4.78
C PHE A 280 -24.13 5.69 5.85
N GLY A 281 -24.16 6.48 6.91
CA GLY A 281 -25.05 6.26 8.05
C GLY A 281 -25.63 7.53 8.65
N THR A 282 -26.71 7.33 9.40
CA THR A 282 -27.33 8.34 10.26
C THR A 282 -27.63 7.70 11.63
N PRO A 283 -27.05 8.21 12.73
CA PRO A 283 -27.32 7.73 14.08
C PRO A 283 -28.80 7.70 14.46
#